data_AF-C7RID7-F1
#
_entry.id   AF-C7RID7-F1
#
_cell.length_a   1.000
_cell.length_b   1.000
_cell.length_c   1.000
_cell.angle_alpha   90.00
_cell.angle_beta   90.00
_cell.angle_gamma   90.00
#
_symmetry.space_group_name_H-M   'P 1'
#
loop_
_entity.id
_entity.type
_entity.pdbx_description
1 polymer ?
#
loop_
_entity_poly.entity_id
_entity_poly.type
_entity_poly.pdbx_seq_one_letter_code
_entity_poly.pdbx_strand_id
1 'polypeptide(L)'
;MSKRFSMGWCAVFLVGAGIPLSCLAQKTTRIQGNTEINASSNNTTAVAVGSNVVAKNRVGVVQGDKKGNTRINVSTSNVTTVVSGRNKKACTNIGAIVSDECK
;
A
#
# COMPACT_ATOMS: atom_id res chain seq x y z
N MET A 1 10.21 -20.81 27.85
CA MET A 1 9.49 -20.14 28.96
C MET A 1 9.00 -18.79 28.45
N SER A 2 8.03 -18.70 27.53
CA SER A 2 6.57 -18.76 27.70
C SER A 2 5.98 -17.74 28.69
N LYS A 3 5.13 -16.84 28.15
CA LYS A 3 4.18 -15.89 28.79
C LYS A 3 4.87 -14.57 29.23
N ARG A 4 4.36 -13.38 28.89
CA ARG A 4 3.01 -12.89 29.24
C ARG A 4 2.44 -11.91 28.20
N PHE A 5 1.31 -12.32 27.65
CA PHE A 5 0.35 -11.53 26.91
C PHE A 5 -0.39 -10.64 27.91
N SER A 6 -0.23 -9.31 27.83
CA SER A 6 -1.00 -8.35 28.65
C SER A 6 -2.31 -8.04 27.92
N MET A 7 -3.28 -8.94 28.08
CA MET A 7 -4.69 -8.75 27.71
C MET A 7 -5.40 -8.20 28.94
N GLY A 8 -5.67 -6.90 28.97
CA GLY A 8 -6.32 -6.25 30.10
C GLY A 8 -7.20 -5.09 29.66
N TRP A 9 -8.51 -5.34 29.67
CA TRP A 9 -9.59 -4.35 29.74
C TRP A 9 -9.84 -3.40 28.57
N CYS A 10 -10.58 -3.90 27.57
CA CYS A 10 -11.64 -3.13 26.93
C CYS A 10 -12.86 -4.04 26.80
N ALA A 11 -13.65 -4.15 27.87
CA ALA A 11 -14.98 -4.72 27.76
C ALA A 11 -15.94 -4.03 28.73
N VAL A 12 -17.05 -3.56 28.15
CA VAL A 12 -18.33 -3.23 28.79
C VAL A 12 -18.39 -1.86 29.45
N PHE A 13 -18.89 -0.89 28.70
CA PHE A 13 -20.09 -0.11 29.03
C PHE A 13 -20.35 0.90 27.90
N LEU A 14 -21.34 0.60 27.04
CA LEU A 14 -22.20 1.56 26.32
C LEU A 14 -23.14 0.77 25.40
N VAL A 15 -24.07 0.05 26.04
CA VAL A 15 -25.34 -0.34 25.41
C VAL A 15 -26.18 0.93 25.37
N GLY A 16 -26.17 1.66 24.25
CA GLY A 16 -26.96 2.90 24.17
C GLY A 16 -26.58 3.93 23.11
N ALA A 17 -26.03 3.54 21.97
CA ALA A 17 -26.07 4.33 20.73
C ALA A 17 -25.61 3.42 19.60
N GLY A 18 -26.49 3.10 18.66
CA GLY A 18 -26.20 2.24 17.52
C GLY A 18 -25.24 2.90 16.53
N ILE A 19 -23.95 2.94 16.86
CA ILE A 19 -22.89 3.25 15.90
C ILE A 19 -22.44 1.91 15.31
N PRO A 20 -22.81 1.56 14.07
CA PRO A 20 -22.37 0.32 13.47
C PRO A 20 -20.85 0.34 13.32
N LEU A 21 -20.17 -0.62 13.97
CA LEU A 21 -18.73 -0.84 13.94
C LEU A 21 -18.17 -1.29 12.57
N SER A 22 -18.94 -1.16 11.49
CA SER A 22 -18.68 -1.81 10.20
C SER A 22 -17.73 -1.08 9.26
N CYS A 23 -17.09 0.03 9.68
CA CYS A 23 -16.26 0.85 8.79
C CYS A 23 -14.75 0.88 9.10
N LEU A 24 -14.20 -0.14 9.74
CA LEU A 24 -12.76 -0.44 9.61
C LEU A 24 -12.53 -1.30 8.35
N ALA A 25 -12.96 -0.81 7.19
CA ALA A 25 -12.64 -1.42 5.92
C ALA A 25 -11.14 -1.21 5.65
N GLN A 26 -10.35 -2.22 5.99
CA GLN A 26 -8.91 -2.26 5.76
C GLN A 26 -8.65 -2.04 4.27
N LYS A 27 -7.98 -0.93 3.94
CA LYS A 27 -7.74 -0.44 2.57
C LYS A 27 -6.66 -1.26 1.85
N THR A 28 -6.80 -2.58 1.87
CA THR A 28 -5.85 -3.53 1.30
C THR A 28 -6.53 -4.21 0.12
N THR A 29 -5.96 -4.08 -1.08
CA THR A 29 -6.46 -4.79 -2.26
C THR A 29 -6.28 -6.28 -2.04
N ARG A 30 -7.33 -7.07 -2.33
CA ARG A 30 -7.30 -8.53 -2.25
C ARG A 30 -7.62 -9.13 -3.61
N ILE A 31 -6.62 -9.80 -4.19
CA ILE A 31 -6.77 -10.56 -5.43
C ILE A 31 -7.04 -12.01 -5.06
N GLN A 32 -8.16 -12.59 -5.51
CA GLN A 32 -8.59 -13.93 -5.10
C GLN A 32 -8.35 -15.03 -6.14
N GLY A 33 -7.96 -14.67 -7.37
CA GLY A 33 -7.76 -15.60 -8.48
C GLY A 33 -6.51 -15.29 -9.30
N ASN A 34 -6.29 -16.10 -10.33
CA ASN A 34 -5.18 -15.88 -11.26
C ASN A 34 -5.30 -14.51 -11.91
N THR A 35 -4.19 -13.78 -11.96
CA THR A 35 -4.17 -12.39 -12.44
C THR A 35 -3.04 -12.21 -13.42
N GLU A 36 -3.33 -11.55 -14.53
CA GLU A 36 -2.33 -11.07 -15.46
C GLU A 36 -2.39 -9.54 -15.54
N ILE A 37 -1.25 -8.88 -15.35
CA ILE A 37 -1.11 -7.43 -15.45
C ILE A 37 -0.18 -7.15 -16.62
N ASN A 38 -0.70 -6.51 -17.66
CA ASN A 38 0.08 -5.98 -18.76
C ASN A 38 0.05 -4.45 -18.65
N ALA A 39 1.15 -3.85 -18.19
CA ALA A 39 1.22 -2.41 -17.96
C ALA A 39 2.30 -1.78 -18.85
N SER A 40 1.98 -0.64 -19.47
CA SER A 40 2.97 0.14 -20.20
C SER A 40 2.95 1.59 -19.71
N SER A 41 4.12 2.19 -19.52
CA SER A 41 4.23 3.60 -19.15
C SER A 41 5.43 4.25 -19.81
N ASN A 42 5.27 5.47 -20.31
CA ASN A 42 6.35 6.22 -20.95
C ASN A 42 6.40 7.63 -20.32
N ASN A 43 7.60 8.10 -19.98
CA ASN A 43 7.84 9.45 -19.44
C ASN A 43 7.06 9.77 -18.15
N THR A 44 7.03 8.87 -17.16
CA THR A 44 6.35 9.12 -15.88
C THR A 44 7.26 9.84 -14.89
N THR A 45 6.93 11.08 -14.52
CA THR A 45 7.69 11.83 -13.50
C THR A 45 6.85 12.10 -12.24
N ALA A 46 7.38 11.80 -11.07
CA ALA A 46 6.78 12.06 -9.76
C ALA A 46 7.73 12.89 -8.89
N VAL A 47 7.44 14.18 -8.70
CA VAL A 47 8.27 15.08 -7.90
C VAL A 47 7.55 15.48 -6.62
N ALA A 48 8.23 15.45 -5.47
CA ALA A 48 7.71 15.99 -4.23
C ALA A 48 8.77 16.80 -3.46
N VAL A 49 8.44 18.03 -3.08
CA VAL A 49 9.37 18.94 -2.39
C VAL A 49 8.73 19.46 -1.12
N GLY A 50 9.43 19.41 0.01
CA GLY A 50 8.96 19.91 1.29
C GLY A 50 9.29 19.00 2.47
N SER A 51 8.73 19.32 3.64
CA SER A 51 8.86 18.46 4.83
C SER A 51 7.76 17.40 4.83
N ASN A 52 8.10 16.16 5.21
CA ASN A 52 7.14 15.06 5.33
C ASN A 52 6.40 14.71 4.02
N VAL A 53 7.12 14.74 2.90
CA VAL A 53 6.56 14.46 1.56
C VAL A 53 6.91 13.06 1.06
N VAL A 54 6.04 12.50 0.21
CA VAL A 54 6.28 11.21 -0.44
C VAL A 54 6.03 11.27 -1.94
N ALA A 55 7.07 11.06 -2.74
CA ALA A 55 6.95 10.89 -4.19
C ALA A 55 6.73 9.41 -4.53
N LYS A 56 5.70 9.09 -5.32
CA LYS A 56 5.35 7.69 -5.68
C LYS A 56 5.21 7.53 -7.18
N ASN A 57 5.90 6.55 -7.73
CA ASN A 57 5.79 6.18 -9.13
C ASN A 57 5.63 4.67 -9.24
N ARG A 58 4.41 4.21 -9.52
CA ARG A 58 4.05 2.79 -9.47
C ARG A 58 3.43 2.37 -10.79
N VAL A 59 4.06 1.43 -11.48
CA VAL A 59 3.59 0.92 -12.77
C VAL A 59 3.45 -0.60 -12.69
N GLY A 60 2.23 -1.10 -12.93
CA GLY A 60 1.95 -2.54 -12.85
C GLY A 60 2.23 -3.11 -11.46
N VAL A 61 1.71 -2.48 -10.40
CA VAL A 61 1.99 -2.88 -9.01
C VAL A 61 0.72 -3.39 -8.35
N VAL A 62 0.83 -4.52 -7.65
CA VAL A 62 -0.21 -5.02 -6.75
C VAL A 62 0.14 -4.58 -5.34
N GLN A 63 -0.77 -3.89 -4.67
CA GLN A 63 -0.60 -3.50 -3.26
C GLN A 63 -1.61 -4.22 -2.38
N GLY A 64 -1.15 -5.24 -1.66
CA GLY A 64 -1.98 -6.06 -0.79
C GLY A 64 -1.85 -7.56 -1.06
N ASP A 65 -2.86 -8.31 -0.63
CA ASP A 65 -2.82 -9.77 -0.66
C ASP A 65 -3.20 -10.29 -2.06
N LYS A 66 -2.50 -11.34 -2.48
CA LYS A 66 -2.88 -12.11 -3.68
C LYS A 66 -3.00 -13.60 -3.40
N LYS A 67 -4.03 -14.22 -3.99
CA LYS A 67 -4.25 -15.66 -4.03
C LYS A 67 -4.32 -16.10 -5.48
N GLY A 68 -3.62 -17.18 -5.82
CA GLY A 68 -3.45 -17.64 -7.20
C GLY A 68 -2.16 -17.14 -7.87
N ASN A 69 -2.02 -17.52 -9.13
CA ASN A 69 -0.85 -17.17 -9.95
C ASN A 69 -0.97 -15.71 -10.42
N THR A 70 0.12 -14.95 -10.31
CA THR A 70 0.15 -13.57 -10.81
C THR A 70 1.29 -13.41 -11.79
N ARG A 71 0.94 -13.02 -13.01
CA ARG A 71 1.91 -12.65 -14.03
C ARG A 71 1.83 -11.14 -14.22
N ILE A 72 2.98 -10.48 -14.17
CA ILE A 72 3.05 -9.04 -14.37
C ILE A 72 4.08 -8.78 -15.47
N ASN A 73 3.61 -8.41 -16.67
CA ASN A 73 4.46 -7.97 -17.75
C ASN A 73 4.38 -6.44 -17.81
N VAL A 74 5.53 -5.77 -17.65
CA VAL A 74 5.58 -4.31 -17.66
C VAL A 74 6.61 -3.82 -18.66
N SER A 75 6.21 -2.85 -19.48
CA SER A 75 7.11 -2.08 -20.32
C SER A 75 7.14 -0.65 -19.82
N THR A 76 8.29 -0.14 -19.37
CA THR A 76 8.39 1.28 -19.00
C THR A 76 9.53 1.97 -19.69
N SER A 77 9.38 3.28 -19.90
CA SER A 77 10.48 4.15 -20.30
C SER A 77 10.38 5.48 -19.58
N ASN A 78 11.53 6.07 -19.24
CA ASN A 78 11.66 7.41 -18.65
C ASN A 78 10.79 7.62 -17.40
N VAL A 79 11.08 6.87 -16.34
CA VAL A 79 10.37 6.96 -15.06
C VAL A 79 11.22 7.73 -14.06
N THR A 80 10.84 8.96 -13.70
CA THR A 80 11.65 9.84 -12.82
C THR A 80 10.91 10.19 -11.54
N THR A 81 11.36 9.71 -10.39
CA THR A 81 10.77 10.05 -9.09
C THR A 81 11.77 10.88 -8.30
N VAL A 82 11.45 12.12 -7.97
CA VAL A 82 12.36 13.03 -7.25
C VAL A 82 11.70 13.48 -5.96
N VAL A 83 12.47 13.49 -4.87
CA VAL A 83 12.01 14.00 -3.60
C VAL A 83 13.09 14.83 -2.89
N SER A 84 12.72 15.98 -2.34
CA SER A 84 13.66 16.85 -1.61
C SER A 84 13.01 17.50 -0.38
N GLY A 85 13.80 17.70 0.69
CA GLY A 85 13.37 18.29 1.96
C GLY A 85 13.74 17.45 3.20
N ARG A 86 13.00 17.55 4.31
CA ARG A 86 13.25 16.81 5.57
C ARG A 86 12.20 15.72 5.77
N ASN A 87 12.58 14.57 6.31
CA ASN A 87 11.68 13.44 6.58
C ASN A 87 10.86 13.01 5.35
N LYS A 88 11.54 12.81 4.21
CA LYS A 88 10.88 12.52 2.93
C LYS A 88 11.04 11.06 2.49
N LYS A 89 10.15 10.59 1.62
CA LYS A 89 10.27 9.29 0.95
C LYS A 89 10.04 9.39 -0.55
N ALA A 90 10.72 8.55 -1.31
CA ALA A 90 10.44 8.34 -2.73
C ALA A 90 10.34 6.85 -2.98
N CYS A 91 9.30 6.43 -3.70
CA CYS A 91 9.11 5.04 -4.05
C CYS A 91 8.79 4.89 -5.51
N THR A 92 9.64 4.13 -6.19
CA THR A 92 9.41 3.68 -7.55
C THR A 92 9.20 2.17 -7.50
N ASN A 93 8.03 1.69 -7.94
CA ASN A 93 7.73 0.26 -8.01
C ASN A 93 7.26 -0.06 -9.43
N ILE A 94 7.92 -1.02 -10.09
CA ILE A 94 7.60 -1.41 -11.47
C ILE A 94 7.43 -2.93 -11.45
N GLY A 95 6.26 -3.41 -11.87
CA GLY A 95 5.99 -4.85 -12.00
C GLY A 95 6.06 -5.63 -10.69
N ALA A 96 5.72 -5.00 -9.56
CA ALA A 96 5.97 -5.55 -8.22
C ALA A 96 4.69 -5.86 -7.47
N ILE A 97 4.77 -6.77 -6.50
CA ILE A 97 3.76 -6.94 -5.47
C ILE A 97 4.35 -6.35 -4.19
N VAL A 98 3.69 -5.37 -3.60
CA VAL A 98 4.20 -4.62 -2.45
C VAL A 98 3.23 -4.67 -1.28
N SER A 99 3.75 -4.82 -0.08
CA SER A 99 2.99 -4.71 1.17
C SER A 99 3.12 -3.33 1.81
N ASP A 100 4.15 -2.56 1.46
CA ASP A 100 4.38 -1.20 1.98
C ASP A 100 3.59 -0.16 1.17
N GLU A 101 2.98 0.80 1.87
CA GLU A 101 2.30 1.93 1.29
C GLU A 101 3.23 3.02 0.77
N CYS A 102 4.53 2.96 1.10
CA CYS A 102 5.49 4.04 1.02
C CYS A 102 4.94 5.26 1.77
N LYS A 103 5.09 5.24 3.10
CA LYS A 103 4.65 6.31 4.00
C LYS A 103 5.78 6.61 4.96
#